data_AF-A0A967BPE7-F1
#
_entry.id   AF-A0A967BPE7-F1
#
_cell.length_a   1.000
_cell.length_b   1.000
_cell.length_c   1.000
_cell.angle_alpha   90.00
_cell.angle_beta   90.00
_cell.angle_gamma   90.00
#
_symmetry.space_group_name_H-M   'P 1'
#
loop_
_entity.id
_entity.type
_entity.pdbx_description
1 polymer ?
#
loop_
_entity_poly.entity_id
_entity_poly.type
_entity_poly.pdbx_seq_one_letter_code
_entity_poly.pdbx_strand_id
1 'polypeptide(L)'
;SKFICTKLYQWFLYEQVDDSFVDGMADVFRNSNYNIKTVMEYFLTSEHFYDPVFRGAIIKNPLNIVQGGIRQFGLHGNVFPDDFLIGWQWFMGMMPLDPPDVSGWPGYRSWLNSITFPIRKIASINLLDGDGWEDLGFMTDVKTIAQSTTDPNDAEILVEDLALLMFGTPLIDTLKSNLLTALLDGMSIGEWNINAVGAEDRLRNLFRYMVRLPEYQLI
;
A
#
# COMPACT_ATOMS: atom_id res chain seq x y z
N SER A 1 -12.26 26.36 -9.72
CA SER A 1 -10.88 25.81 -9.71
C SER A 1 -10.53 25.25 -8.33
N LYS A 2 -10.71 25.99 -7.23
CA LYS A 2 -10.37 25.53 -5.87
C LYS A 2 -10.94 24.14 -5.52
N PHE A 3 -12.23 23.90 -5.76
CA PHE A 3 -12.86 22.59 -5.54
C PHE A 3 -12.12 21.42 -6.20
N ILE A 4 -11.77 21.53 -7.48
CA ILE A 4 -11.04 20.46 -8.20
C ILE A 4 -9.63 20.30 -7.63
N CYS A 5 -8.93 21.40 -7.35
CA CYS A 5 -7.58 21.36 -6.78
C CYS A 5 -7.57 20.74 -5.37
N THR A 6 -8.56 21.05 -4.54
CA THR A 6 -8.79 20.40 -3.24
C THR A 6 -8.97 18.89 -3.41
N LYS A 7 -9.82 18.45 -4.34
CA LYS A 7 -10.04 17.02 -4.59
C LYS A 7 -8.77 16.30 -5.06
N LEU A 8 -7.98 16.91 -5.94
CA LEU A 8 -6.69 16.38 -6.36
C LEU A 8 -5.70 16.29 -5.19
N TYR A 9 -5.61 17.34 -4.38
CA TYR A 9 -4.75 17.38 -3.20
C TYR A 9 -5.10 16.25 -2.22
N GLN A 10 -6.39 16.12 -1.87
CA GLN A 10 -6.86 15.09 -0.94
C GLN A 10 -6.67 13.67 -1.47
N TRP A 11 -6.82 13.47 -2.78
CA TRP A 11 -6.66 12.16 -3.40
C TRP A 11 -5.21 11.68 -3.43
N PHE A 12 -4.26 12.58 -3.69
CA PHE A 12 -2.86 12.21 -3.94
C PHE A 12 -1.88 12.55 -2.82
N LEU A 13 -2.24 13.43 -1.87
CA LEU A 13 -1.30 13.87 -0.84
C LEU A 13 -1.84 13.72 0.59
N TYR A 14 -2.88 14.47 0.97
CA TYR A 14 -3.39 14.39 2.34
C TYR A 14 -4.82 14.92 2.48
N GLU A 15 -5.61 14.30 3.36
CA GLU A 15 -6.99 14.71 3.63
C GLU A 15 -7.10 16.15 4.16
N GLN A 16 -6.16 16.55 5.04
CA GLN A 16 -6.11 17.92 5.54
C GLN A 16 -5.37 18.79 4.54
N VAL A 17 -6.06 19.80 4.05
CA VAL A 17 -5.63 20.63 2.93
C VAL A 17 -4.82 21.81 3.43
N ASP A 18 -3.67 22.07 2.81
CA ASP A 18 -3.03 23.37 2.88
C ASP A 18 -3.77 24.34 1.93
N ASP A 19 -4.58 25.22 2.51
CA ASP A 19 -5.37 26.19 1.76
C ASP A 19 -4.51 27.10 0.89
N SER A 20 -3.33 27.50 1.36
CA SER A 20 -2.42 28.38 0.63
C SER A 20 -1.86 27.66 -0.60
N PHE A 21 -1.44 26.41 -0.44
CA PHE A 21 -0.94 25.62 -1.56
C PHE A 21 -2.03 25.35 -2.60
N VAL A 22 -3.24 24.99 -2.15
CA VAL A 22 -4.38 24.74 -3.03
C VAL A 22 -4.85 26.01 -3.74
N ASP A 23 -4.76 27.18 -3.11
CA ASP A 23 -5.03 28.45 -3.79
C ASP A 23 -4.03 28.69 -4.93
N GLY A 24 -2.75 28.38 -4.71
CA GLY A 24 -1.72 28.39 -5.77
C GLY A 24 -2.02 27.40 -6.91
N MET A 25 -2.41 26.17 -6.58
CA MET A 25 -2.87 25.19 -7.60
C MET A 25 -4.07 25.74 -8.39
N ALA A 26 -5.01 26.40 -7.71
CA ALA A 26 -6.20 26.95 -8.35
C ALA A 26 -5.89 28.12 -9.29
N ASP A 27 -4.86 28.90 -9.01
CA ASP A 27 -4.32 29.93 -9.91
C ASP A 27 -3.68 29.33 -11.15
N VAL A 28 -2.79 28.35 -10.99
CA VAL A 28 -2.19 27.61 -12.11
C VAL A 28 -3.28 27.00 -13.00
N PHE A 29 -4.31 26.41 -12.39
CA PHE A 29 -5.41 25.80 -13.11
C PHE A 29 -6.24 26.82 -13.90
N ARG A 30 -6.53 28.00 -13.34
CA ARG A 30 -7.24 29.08 -14.07
C ARG A 30 -6.40 29.65 -15.20
N ASN A 31 -5.13 29.96 -14.93
CA ASN A 31 -4.22 30.61 -15.88
C ASN A 31 -3.87 29.71 -17.07
N SER A 32 -3.97 28.39 -16.90
CA SER A 32 -3.78 27.39 -17.96
C SER A 32 -5.07 27.03 -18.71
N ASN A 33 -6.14 27.84 -18.59
CA ASN A 33 -7.46 27.56 -19.17
C ASN A 33 -8.04 26.20 -18.73
N TYR A 34 -7.93 25.90 -17.43
CA TYR A 34 -8.43 24.66 -16.82
C TYR A 34 -7.79 23.40 -17.39
N ASN A 35 -6.48 23.45 -17.68
CA ASN A 35 -5.73 22.28 -18.11
C ASN A 35 -5.34 21.39 -16.91
N ILE A 36 -5.93 20.19 -16.84
CA ILE A 36 -5.69 19.26 -15.74
C ILE A 36 -4.24 18.76 -15.70
N LYS A 37 -3.60 18.59 -16.86
CA LYS A 37 -2.21 18.15 -16.96
C LYS A 37 -1.29 19.20 -16.34
N THR A 38 -1.49 20.48 -16.68
CA THR A 38 -0.64 21.57 -16.15
C THR A 38 -0.71 21.69 -14.63
N VAL A 39 -1.90 21.60 -14.02
CA VAL A 39 -2.01 21.66 -12.55
C VAL A 39 -1.44 20.40 -11.88
N MET A 40 -1.60 19.23 -12.49
CA MET A 40 -1.00 17.99 -11.99
C MET A 40 0.51 18.00 -12.08
N GLU A 41 1.09 18.54 -13.17
CA GLU A 41 2.54 18.72 -13.30
C GLU A 41 3.07 19.66 -12.22
N TYR A 42 2.43 20.83 -12.02
CA TYR A 42 2.78 21.75 -10.94
C TYR A 42 2.74 21.08 -9.57
N PHE A 43 1.68 20.30 -9.30
CA PHE A 43 1.49 19.62 -8.03
C PHE A 43 2.52 18.52 -7.78
N LEU A 44 2.62 17.54 -8.68
CA LEU A 44 3.46 16.34 -8.54
C LEU A 44 4.97 16.60 -8.65
N THR A 45 5.37 17.82 -9.05
CA THR A 45 6.79 18.25 -9.10
C THR A 45 7.15 19.27 -8.03
N SER A 46 6.19 19.70 -7.21
CA SER A 46 6.43 20.66 -6.13
C SER A 46 7.19 20.05 -4.95
N GLU A 47 8.00 20.85 -4.25
CA GLU A 47 8.63 20.43 -3.00
C GLU A 47 7.60 20.03 -1.94
N HIS A 48 6.45 20.71 -1.91
CA HIS A 48 5.33 20.42 -1.03
C HIS A 48 4.85 18.97 -1.14
N PHE A 49 4.76 18.43 -2.36
CA PHE A 49 4.33 17.06 -2.58
C PHE A 49 5.29 16.01 -2.02
N TYR A 50 6.59 16.34 -1.94
CA TYR A 50 7.63 15.42 -1.46
C TYR A 50 8.03 15.66 -0.01
N ASP A 51 7.34 16.54 0.72
CA ASP A 51 7.60 16.76 2.13
C ASP A 51 7.46 15.43 2.92
N PRO A 52 8.48 15.02 3.70
CA PRO A 52 8.43 13.80 4.50
C PRO A 52 7.23 13.69 5.44
N VAL A 53 6.61 14.81 5.84
CA VAL A 53 5.41 14.82 6.70
C VAL A 53 4.21 14.11 6.07
N PHE A 54 4.15 14.02 4.74
CA PHE A 54 3.04 13.40 4.02
C PHE A 54 3.23 11.89 3.75
N ARG A 55 4.38 11.30 4.11
CA ARG A 55 4.59 9.86 3.92
C ARG A 55 3.71 9.04 4.84
N GLY A 56 2.94 8.09 4.29
CA GLY A 56 1.99 7.31 5.09
C GLY A 56 0.78 8.13 5.56
N ALA A 57 0.53 9.30 4.97
CA ALA A 57 -0.57 10.16 5.38
C ALA A 57 -1.92 9.75 4.75
N ILE A 58 -1.91 8.93 3.70
CA ILE A 58 -3.10 8.44 3.01
C ILE A 58 -3.47 7.06 3.54
N ILE A 59 -4.72 6.90 3.95
CA ILE A 59 -5.30 5.58 4.21
C ILE A 59 -5.57 4.92 2.86
N LYS A 60 -4.94 3.76 2.61
CA LYS A 60 -5.14 2.96 1.39
C LYS A 60 -6.64 2.81 1.12
N ASN A 61 -7.11 3.17 -0.06
CA ASN A 61 -8.46 2.80 -0.47
C ASN A 61 -8.50 1.30 -0.84
N PRO A 62 -9.69 0.71 -1.06
CA PRO A 62 -9.78 -0.71 -1.44
C PRO A 62 -8.98 -1.08 -2.69
N LEU A 63 -8.87 -0.19 -3.69
CA LEU A 63 -8.04 -0.45 -4.86
C LEU A 63 -6.54 -0.50 -4.54
N ASN A 64 -6.08 0.32 -3.59
CA ASN A 64 -4.70 0.27 -3.14
C ASN A 64 -4.39 -1.03 -2.39
N ILE A 65 -5.38 -1.64 -1.72
CA ILE A 65 -5.21 -2.94 -1.05
C ILE A 65 -5.08 -4.07 -2.07
N VAL A 66 -6.01 -4.14 -3.04
CA VAL A 66 -6.05 -5.24 -4.00
C VAL A 66 -5.06 -5.02 -5.15
N GLN A 67 -5.29 -4.03 -6.02
CA GLN A 67 -4.45 -3.81 -7.19
C GLN A 67 -3.06 -3.28 -6.81
N GLY A 68 -2.97 -2.48 -5.73
CA GLY A 68 -1.68 -2.11 -5.16
C GLY A 68 -0.91 -3.33 -4.65
N GLY A 69 -1.59 -4.26 -3.96
CA GLY A 69 -1.03 -5.54 -3.51
C GLY A 69 -0.57 -6.43 -4.67
N ILE A 70 -1.36 -6.54 -5.74
CA ILE A 70 -1.00 -7.28 -6.96
C ILE A 70 0.31 -6.76 -7.55
N ARG A 71 0.47 -5.43 -7.63
CA ARG A 71 1.72 -4.82 -8.09
C ARG A 71 2.87 -5.09 -7.12
N GLN A 72 2.63 -4.88 -5.82
CA GLN A 72 3.64 -5.00 -4.77
C GLN A 72 4.18 -6.43 -4.62
N PHE A 73 3.34 -7.43 -4.86
CA PHE A 73 3.70 -8.85 -4.84
C PHE A 73 4.11 -9.41 -6.20
N GLY A 74 4.17 -8.58 -7.25
CA GLY A 74 4.62 -9.01 -8.58
C GLY A 74 3.63 -9.90 -9.33
N LEU A 75 2.33 -9.89 -8.97
CA LEU A 75 1.30 -10.79 -9.48
C LEU A 75 0.62 -10.33 -10.79
N HIS A 76 1.20 -9.34 -11.48
CA HIS A 76 0.58 -8.70 -12.65
C HIS A 76 0.45 -9.60 -13.89
N GLY A 77 1.21 -10.71 -13.94
CA GLY A 77 1.13 -11.70 -15.01
C GLY A 77 0.18 -12.86 -14.72
N ASN A 78 -0.40 -12.91 -13.52
CA ASN A 78 -1.26 -14.02 -13.10
C ASN A 78 -2.70 -13.82 -13.60
N VAL A 79 -3.37 -14.94 -13.85
CA VAL A 79 -4.81 -14.96 -14.16
C VAL A 79 -5.55 -15.12 -12.84
N PHE A 80 -6.36 -14.12 -12.48
CA PHE A 80 -7.24 -14.18 -11.32
C PHE A 80 -8.59 -14.77 -11.71
N PRO A 81 -9.32 -15.43 -10.78
CA PRO A 81 -10.71 -15.79 -11.02
C PRO A 81 -11.56 -14.55 -11.38
N ASP A 82 -12.59 -14.75 -12.21
CA ASP A 82 -13.38 -13.66 -12.82
C ASP A 82 -13.95 -12.67 -11.78
N ASP A 83 -14.45 -13.19 -10.65
CA ASP A 83 -15.10 -12.39 -9.62
C ASP A 83 -14.15 -11.96 -8.48
N PHE A 84 -12.90 -12.44 -8.46
CA PHE A 84 -11.97 -12.20 -7.35
C PHE A 84 -11.77 -10.70 -7.08
N LEU A 85 -11.42 -9.95 -8.12
CA LEU A 85 -11.11 -8.52 -7.98
C LEU A 85 -12.36 -7.73 -7.63
N ILE A 86 -13.46 -7.96 -8.34
CA ILE A 86 -14.72 -7.24 -8.15
C ILE A 86 -15.31 -7.56 -6.77
N GLY A 87 -15.24 -8.81 -6.32
CA GLY A 87 -15.70 -9.25 -5.01
C GLY A 87 -15.06 -8.44 -3.90
N TRP A 88 -13.73 -8.40 -3.83
CA TRP A 88 -13.02 -7.63 -2.82
C TRP A 88 -13.38 -6.14 -2.84
N GLN A 89 -13.52 -5.55 -4.02
CA GLN A 89 -13.96 -4.16 -4.16
C GLN A 89 -15.36 -3.92 -3.59
N TRP A 90 -16.28 -4.86 -3.81
CA TRP A 90 -17.64 -4.80 -3.28
C TRP A 90 -17.65 -4.85 -1.75
N PHE A 91 -16.95 -5.83 -1.14
CA PHE A 91 -16.91 -6.01 0.31
C PHE A 91 -16.29 -4.83 1.06
N MET A 92 -15.41 -4.10 0.40
CA MET A 92 -14.75 -2.93 0.97
C MET A 92 -15.42 -1.59 0.59
N GLY A 93 -16.51 -1.63 -0.19
CA GLY A 93 -17.36 -0.47 -0.50
C GLY A 93 -16.81 0.47 -1.57
N MET A 94 -15.94 0.00 -2.46
CA MET A 94 -15.40 0.81 -3.57
C MET A 94 -15.44 0.04 -4.89
N MET A 95 -16.65 -0.09 -5.43
CA MET A 95 -16.88 -0.66 -6.74
C MET A 95 -16.40 0.29 -7.85
N PRO A 96 -15.45 -0.10 -8.72
CA PRO A 96 -14.99 0.77 -9.79
C PRO A 96 -16.15 1.26 -10.65
N LEU A 97 -16.15 2.56 -10.98
CA LEU A 97 -17.16 3.22 -11.81
C LEU A 97 -18.58 3.29 -11.22
N ASP A 98 -18.78 2.88 -9.96
CA ASP A 98 -20.07 2.90 -9.28
C ASP A 98 -19.97 3.62 -7.93
N PRO A 99 -19.76 4.96 -7.93
CA PRO A 99 -19.71 5.75 -6.71
C PRO A 99 -21.07 5.83 -6.02
N PRO A 100 -21.12 6.01 -4.69
CA PRO A 100 -22.37 6.04 -3.93
C PRO A 100 -23.27 7.24 -4.30
N ASP A 101 -22.67 8.36 -4.72
CA ASP A 101 -23.39 9.52 -5.25
C ASP A 101 -22.50 10.35 -6.19
N VAL A 102 -23.04 11.47 -6.70
CA VAL A 102 -22.36 12.38 -7.64
C VAL A 102 -21.10 13.06 -7.07
N SER A 103 -20.90 13.03 -5.75
CA SER A 103 -19.71 13.55 -5.07
C SER A 103 -18.57 12.54 -4.99
N GLY A 104 -18.82 11.28 -5.39
CA GLY A 104 -17.85 10.19 -5.37
C GLY A 104 -17.83 9.45 -4.04
N TRP A 105 -16.67 8.87 -3.69
CA TRP A 105 -16.49 8.26 -2.38
C TRP A 105 -16.03 9.31 -1.35
N PRO A 106 -16.54 9.27 -0.10
CA PRO A 106 -16.10 10.17 0.96
C PRO A 106 -14.59 10.13 1.22
N GLY A 107 -13.96 8.95 1.14
CA GLY A 107 -12.51 8.79 1.21
C GLY A 107 -11.93 8.75 2.63
N TYR A 108 -10.60 8.69 2.70
CA TYR A 108 -9.80 8.74 3.93
C TYR A 108 -10.30 7.77 5.02
N ARG A 109 -10.81 8.29 6.15
CA ARG A 109 -11.28 7.48 7.28
C ARG A 109 -12.51 6.63 6.96
N SER A 110 -13.27 6.96 5.91
CA SER A 110 -14.44 6.16 5.52
C SER A 110 -14.06 4.75 5.04
N TRP A 111 -12.79 4.54 4.66
CA TRP A 111 -12.29 3.22 4.27
C TRP A 111 -12.12 2.25 5.43
N LEU A 112 -12.10 2.74 6.67
CA LEU A 112 -11.87 1.95 7.87
C LEU A 112 -13.09 1.95 8.77
N ASN A 113 -13.64 0.75 9.00
CA ASN A 113 -14.63 0.49 10.03
C ASN A 113 -14.44 -0.94 10.56
N SER A 114 -15.29 -1.33 11.53
CA SER A 114 -15.21 -2.66 12.17
C SER A 114 -15.41 -3.83 11.20
N ILE A 115 -16.01 -3.60 10.03
CA ILE A 115 -16.26 -4.60 8.98
C ILE A 115 -15.11 -4.62 7.97
N THR A 116 -14.77 -3.46 7.40
CA THR A 116 -13.80 -3.39 6.30
C THR A 116 -12.36 -3.64 6.76
N PHE A 117 -12.01 -3.30 8.00
CA PHE A 117 -10.63 -3.45 8.48
C PHE A 117 -10.16 -4.92 8.53
N PRO A 118 -10.90 -5.88 9.11
CA PRO A 118 -10.58 -7.30 8.98
C PRO A 118 -10.55 -7.79 7.52
N ILE A 119 -11.53 -7.40 6.70
CA ILE A 119 -11.65 -7.83 5.29
C ILE A 119 -10.40 -7.46 4.48
N ARG A 120 -9.88 -6.24 4.66
CA ARG A 120 -8.66 -5.77 3.99
C ARG A 120 -7.43 -6.60 4.32
N LYS A 121 -7.32 -7.07 5.57
CA LYS A 121 -6.24 -7.97 5.99
C LYS A 121 -6.40 -9.34 5.34
N ILE A 122 -7.61 -9.87 5.29
CA ILE A 122 -7.90 -11.16 4.63
C ILE A 122 -7.58 -11.06 3.13
N ALA A 123 -7.99 -9.98 2.45
CA ALA A 123 -7.69 -9.76 1.04
C ALA A 123 -6.17 -9.77 0.76
N SER A 124 -5.40 -9.09 1.61
CA SER A 124 -3.93 -9.03 1.48
C SER A 124 -3.28 -10.39 1.73
N ILE A 125 -3.82 -11.18 2.65
CA ILE A 125 -3.36 -12.56 2.93
C ILE A 125 -3.73 -13.49 1.77
N ASN A 126 -4.93 -13.38 1.20
CA ASN A 126 -5.36 -14.21 0.07
C ASN A 126 -4.46 -13.97 -1.16
N LEU A 127 -4.04 -12.74 -1.42
CA LEU A 127 -3.05 -12.43 -2.46
C LEU A 127 -1.69 -13.09 -2.18
N LEU A 128 -1.25 -13.11 -0.92
CA LEU A 128 0.04 -13.68 -0.52
C LEU A 128 0.05 -15.21 -0.60
N ASP A 129 -0.99 -15.83 -0.05
CA ASP A 129 -1.07 -17.27 0.15
C ASP A 129 -1.78 -18.01 -0.98
N GLY A 130 -2.44 -17.30 -1.89
CA GLY A 130 -3.24 -17.94 -2.93
C GLY A 130 -4.55 -18.56 -2.44
N ASP A 131 -4.74 -18.65 -1.13
CA ASP A 131 -5.85 -19.32 -0.47
C ASP A 131 -6.58 -18.35 0.47
N GLY A 132 -7.90 -18.47 0.55
CA GLY A 132 -8.75 -17.52 1.26
C GLY A 132 -10.22 -17.60 0.86
N TRP A 133 -10.76 -16.50 0.32
CA TRP A 133 -12.13 -16.51 -0.19
C TRP A 133 -12.21 -17.39 -1.43
N GLU A 134 -11.31 -17.14 -2.38
CA GLU A 134 -11.17 -17.92 -3.59
C GLU A 134 -9.74 -18.45 -3.67
N ASP A 135 -9.62 -19.66 -4.19
CA ASP A 135 -8.35 -20.25 -4.56
C ASP A 135 -7.87 -19.58 -5.86
N LEU A 136 -6.71 -18.93 -5.78
CA LEU A 136 -6.08 -18.26 -6.90
C LEU A 136 -5.37 -19.23 -7.85
N GLY A 137 -5.10 -20.47 -7.42
CA GLY A 137 -4.31 -21.44 -8.18
C GLY A 137 -2.82 -21.11 -8.26
N PHE A 138 -2.36 -20.09 -7.53
CA PHE A 138 -0.95 -19.70 -7.40
C PHE A 138 -0.69 -19.06 -6.04
N MET A 139 0.57 -19.10 -5.59
CA MET A 139 1.02 -18.39 -4.39
C MET A 139 1.97 -17.26 -4.76
N THR A 140 2.04 -16.23 -3.92
CA THR A 140 3.10 -15.22 -4.07
C THR A 140 4.46 -15.87 -3.79
N ASP A 141 5.41 -15.62 -4.69
CA ASP A 141 6.82 -15.99 -4.52
C ASP A 141 7.53 -14.96 -3.64
N VAL A 142 7.38 -15.15 -2.33
CA VAL A 142 7.99 -14.29 -1.31
C VAL A 142 9.51 -14.31 -1.35
N LYS A 143 10.11 -15.40 -1.88
CA LYS A 143 11.56 -15.55 -1.97
C LYS A 143 12.11 -14.68 -3.09
N THR A 144 11.47 -14.65 -4.26
CA THR A 144 11.85 -13.75 -5.35
C THR A 144 11.75 -12.28 -4.94
N ILE A 145 10.71 -11.90 -4.16
CA ILE A 145 10.61 -10.54 -3.61
C ILE A 145 11.78 -10.27 -2.65
N ALA A 146 12.04 -11.17 -1.70
CA ALA A 146 13.16 -11.01 -0.77
C ALA A 146 14.52 -10.97 -1.47
N GLN A 147 14.72 -11.71 -2.55
CA GLN A 147 15.96 -11.69 -3.34
C GLN A 147 16.21 -10.36 -4.07
N SER A 148 15.19 -9.51 -4.20
CA SER A 148 15.33 -8.18 -4.80
C SER A 148 15.85 -7.10 -3.84
N THR A 149 16.01 -7.43 -2.55
CA THR A 149 16.58 -6.51 -1.55
C THR A 149 18.10 -6.38 -1.69
N THR A 150 18.67 -5.39 -0.98
CA THR A 150 20.09 -5.05 -1.04
C THR A 150 20.99 -6.22 -0.63
N ASP A 151 20.66 -6.87 0.51
CA ASP A 151 21.27 -8.13 0.92
C ASP A 151 20.22 -9.05 1.55
N PRO A 152 19.75 -10.08 0.84
CA PRO A 152 18.75 -11.01 1.37
C PRO A 152 19.27 -11.96 2.44
N ASN A 153 20.60 -12.07 2.65
CA ASN A 153 21.19 -12.93 3.66
C ASN A 153 21.55 -12.19 4.95
N ASP A 154 21.49 -10.86 4.95
CA ASP A 154 21.52 -10.06 6.17
C ASP A 154 20.08 -9.80 6.64
N ALA A 155 19.71 -10.37 7.79
CA ALA A 155 18.34 -10.29 8.29
C ALA A 155 17.89 -8.85 8.59
N GLU A 156 18.82 -7.97 9.00
CA GLU A 156 18.51 -6.59 9.32
C GLU A 156 18.26 -5.78 8.05
N ILE A 157 19.17 -5.89 7.08
CA ILE A 157 19.03 -5.22 5.77
C ILE A 157 17.78 -5.71 5.05
N LEU A 158 17.54 -7.03 5.06
CA LEU A 158 16.33 -7.62 4.47
C LEU A 158 15.05 -7.04 5.09
N VAL A 159 14.96 -6.97 6.42
CA VAL A 159 13.76 -6.44 7.10
C VAL A 159 13.57 -4.94 6.81
N GLU A 160 14.64 -4.15 6.76
CA GLU A 160 14.58 -2.73 6.44
C GLU A 160 14.09 -2.48 5.01
N ASP A 161 14.66 -3.19 4.04
CA ASP A 161 14.28 -3.06 2.63
C ASP A 161 12.85 -3.54 2.38
N LEU A 162 12.46 -4.68 2.98
CA LEU A 162 11.08 -5.16 2.89
C LEU A 162 10.11 -4.18 3.55
N ALA A 163 10.46 -3.57 4.69
CA ALA A 163 9.60 -2.58 5.31
C ALA A 163 9.44 -1.32 4.46
N LEU A 164 10.51 -0.85 3.82
CA LEU A 164 10.42 0.25 2.87
C LEU A 164 9.50 -0.13 1.70
N LEU A 165 9.65 -1.33 1.14
CA LEU A 165 8.79 -1.84 0.07
C LEU A 165 7.33 -1.93 0.51
N MET A 166 7.07 -2.39 1.74
CA MET A 166 5.73 -2.73 2.24
C MET A 166 4.97 -1.52 2.80
N PHE A 167 5.67 -0.62 3.51
CA PHE A 167 5.08 0.49 4.26
C PHE A 167 5.39 1.87 3.68
N GLY A 168 6.42 2.00 2.84
CA GLY A 168 6.82 3.29 2.25
C GLY A 168 7.40 4.30 3.24
N THR A 169 7.66 3.89 4.49
CA THR A 169 8.17 4.74 5.57
C THR A 169 9.38 4.11 6.25
N PRO A 170 10.30 4.91 6.81
CA PRO A 170 11.40 4.39 7.62
C PRO A 170 10.90 3.64 8.86
N LEU A 171 11.57 2.55 9.20
CA LEU A 171 11.27 1.78 10.42
C LEU A 171 11.72 2.53 11.68
N ILE A 172 10.86 2.51 12.71
CA ILE A 172 11.28 2.78 14.08
C ILE A 172 11.90 1.52 14.70
N ASP A 173 12.84 1.69 15.65
CA ASP A 173 13.61 0.59 16.25
C ASP A 173 12.74 -0.54 16.81
N THR A 174 11.63 -0.19 17.47
CA THR A 174 10.68 -1.17 18.02
C THR A 174 10.04 -2.02 16.93
N LEU A 175 9.64 -1.41 15.81
CA LEU A 175 9.02 -2.12 14.69
C LEU A 175 10.06 -3.01 14.00
N LYS A 176 11.28 -2.51 13.77
CA LYS A 176 12.40 -3.32 13.26
C LYS A 176 12.62 -4.57 14.12
N SER A 177 12.66 -4.41 15.45
CA SER A 177 12.83 -5.52 16.39
C SER A 177 11.70 -6.55 16.29
N ASN A 178 10.46 -6.10 16.15
CA ASN A 178 9.30 -6.99 16.00
C ASN A 178 9.34 -7.77 14.67
N LEU A 179 9.71 -7.11 13.58
CA LEU A 179 9.85 -7.74 12.26
C LEU A 179 10.99 -8.76 12.24
N LEU A 180 12.15 -8.43 12.84
CA LEU A 180 13.24 -9.38 13.02
C LEU A 180 12.81 -10.59 13.85
N THR A 181 12.06 -10.37 14.93
CA THR A 181 11.51 -11.47 15.74
C THR A 181 10.60 -12.38 14.90
N ALA A 182 9.75 -11.78 14.06
CA ALA A 182 8.84 -12.53 13.18
C ALA A 182 9.58 -13.32 12.09
N LEU A 183 10.66 -12.78 11.52
CA LEU A 183 11.50 -13.47 10.54
C LEU A 183 12.29 -14.62 11.17
N LEU A 184 12.95 -14.32 12.30
CA LEU A 184 13.91 -15.21 12.93
C LEU A 184 13.24 -16.29 13.78
N ASP A 185 12.03 -16.08 14.31
CA ASP A 185 11.26 -17.09 15.06
C ASP A 185 12.15 -17.96 15.99
N GLY A 186 12.92 -17.29 16.85
CA GLY A 186 13.86 -17.90 17.81
C GLY A 186 15.28 -18.21 17.28
N MET A 187 15.54 -18.05 15.99
CA MET A 187 16.88 -18.15 15.37
C MET A 187 17.75 -16.95 15.73
N SER A 188 19.07 -17.13 15.77
CA SER A 188 19.98 -15.99 15.93
C SER A 188 20.15 -15.23 14.61
N ILE A 189 20.37 -13.91 14.67
CA ILE A 189 20.48 -13.04 13.48
C ILE A 189 21.53 -13.56 12.49
N GLY A 190 22.68 -14.04 12.98
CA GLY A 190 23.79 -14.51 12.14
C GLY A 190 23.57 -15.88 11.49
N GLU A 191 22.52 -16.62 11.87
CA GLU A 191 22.16 -17.90 11.26
C GLU A 191 21.20 -17.75 10.07
N TRP A 192 20.65 -16.55 9.86
CA TRP A 192 19.74 -16.29 8.76
C TRP A 192 20.42 -16.51 7.40
N ASN A 193 19.73 -17.20 6.52
CA ASN A 193 20.11 -17.33 5.12
C ASN A 193 18.87 -17.61 4.28
N ILE A 194 18.68 -16.87 3.19
CA ILE A 194 17.49 -17.00 2.34
C ILE A 194 17.39 -18.36 1.62
N ASN A 195 18.48 -19.10 1.54
CA ASN A 195 18.54 -20.43 0.93
C ASN A 195 18.53 -21.56 1.97
N ALA A 196 18.44 -21.25 3.27
CA ALA A 196 18.29 -22.26 4.30
C ALA A 196 16.93 -22.97 4.20
N VAL A 197 16.88 -24.21 4.72
CA VAL A 197 15.63 -24.97 4.84
C VAL A 197 14.66 -24.20 5.74
N GLY A 198 13.41 -24.04 5.30
CA GLY A 198 12.38 -23.29 6.03
C GLY A 198 12.48 -21.76 5.92
N ALA A 199 13.44 -21.21 5.17
CA ALA A 199 13.55 -19.77 4.95
C ALA A 199 12.31 -19.20 4.24
N GLU A 200 11.72 -19.94 3.29
CA GLU A 200 10.50 -19.51 2.60
C GLU A 200 9.30 -19.37 3.55
N ASP A 201 9.10 -20.34 4.45
CA ASP A 201 8.01 -20.28 5.45
C ASP A 201 8.18 -19.09 6.39
N ARG A 202 9.42 -18.81 6.80
CA ARG A 202 9.78 -17.65 7.63
C ARG A 202 9.50 -16.33 6.92
N LEU A 203 9.91 -16.22 5.66
CA LEU A 203 9.58 -15.07 4.81
C LEU A 203 8.07 -14.91 4.68
N ARG A 204 7.35 -15.99 4.39
CA ARG A 204 5.89 -15.96 4.24
C ARG A 204 5.22 -15.50 5.53
N ASN A 205 5.65 -15.99 6.69
CA ASN A 205 5.16 -15.55 7.99
C ASN A 205 5.48 -14.08 8.27
N LEU A 206 6.67 -13.60 7.88
CA LEU A 206 7.02 -12.18 7.95
C LEU A 206 6.07 -11.34 7.08
N PHE A 207 5.87 -11.69 5.81
CA PHE A 207 4.93 -10.98 4.92
C PHE A 207 3.50 -10.99 5.48
N ARG A 208 3.01 -12.14 5.99
CA ARG A 208 1.70 -12.24 6.66
C ARG A 208 1.60 -11.31 7.86
N TYR A 209 2.67 -11.19 8.65
CA TYR A 209 2.72 -10.28 9.78
C TYR A 209 2.67 -8.83 9.29
N MET A 210 3.51 -8.44 8.33
CA MET A 210 3.59 -7.09 7.77
C MET A 210 2.26 -6.60 7.21
N VAL A 211 1.55 -7.39 6.40
CA VAL A 211 0.26 -6.96 5.80
C VAL A 211 -0.86 -6.76 6.84
N ARG A 212 -0.70 -7.29 8.06
CA ARG A 212 -1.66 -7.14 9.15
C ARG A 212 -1.40 -5.92 10.01
N LEU A 213 -0.25 -5.27 9.85
CA LEU A 213 0.14 -4.11 10.63
C LEU A 213 -0.60 -2.84 10.19
N PRO A 214 -0.81 -1.87 11.09
CA PRO A 214 -1.37 -0.56 10.75
C PRO A 214 -0.58 0.18 9.67
N GLU A 215 0.76 0.08 9.69
CA GLU A 215 1.67 0.71 8.75
C GLU A 215 1.37 0.29 7.30
N TYR A 216 0.98 -0.97 7.08
CA TYR A 216 0.58 -1.45 5.76
C TYR A 216 -0.73 -0.84 5.25
N GLN A 217 -1.57 -0.27 6.11
CA GLN A 217 -2.81 0.37 5.70
C GLN A 217 -2.62 1.79 5.16
N LEU A 218 -1.37 2.28 5.16
CA LEU A 218 -1.00 3.64 4.79
C LEU A 218 -0.13 3.65 3.53
N ILE A 219 -0.18 4.77 2.79
CA ILE A 219 0.74 5.12 1.69
C ILE A 219 1.16 6.58 1.81
#